data_AF-A0A2Z6M0B1-F1
#
_entry.id   AF-A0A2Z6M0B1-F1
#
_cell.length_a   1.000
_cell.length_b   1.000
_cell.length_c   1.000
_cell.angle_alpha   90.00
_cell.angle_beta   90.00
_cell.angle_gamma   90.00
#
_symmetry.space_group_name_H-M   'P 1'
#
loop_
_entity.id
_entity.type
_entity.pdbx_description
1 polymer ?
#
loop_
_entity_poly.entity_id
_entity_poly.type
_entity_poly.pdbx_seq_one_letter_code
_entity_poly.pdbx_strand_id
1 'polypeptide(L)' 'MHSSGVLPSEFTLVGEINACSDFCVVAEGKQMHGFAFKLGFRLQLYVISALVDMYAKCGSLADDRKGFACIQVTTT' A
#
# COMPACT_ATOMS: atom_id res chain seq x y z
N MET A 1 4.90 -14.26 9.71
CA MET A 1 6.12 -14.37 10.56
C MET A 1 6.42 -12.99 11.13
N HIS A 2 6.09 -12.73 12.41
CA HIS A 2 6.49 -11.51 13.13
C HIS A 2 6.89 -11.91 14.55
N SER A 3 8.09 -12.46 14.71
CA SER A 3 8.60 -12.97 15.99
C SER A 3 9.86 -12.24 16.49
N SER A 4 10.22 -11.12 15.87
CA SER A 4 11.32 -10.25 16.30
C SER A 4 10.80 -8.83 16.21
N GLY A 5 10.97 -8.00 17.26
CA GLY A 5 10.50 -6.60 17.33
C GLY A 5 11.19 -5.63 16.37
N VAL A 6 11.45 -6.06 15.13
CA VAL A 6 12.04 -5.29 14.05
C VAL A 6 10.89 -4.64 13.28
N LEU A 7 10.89 -3.31 13.25
CA LEU A 7 9.97 -2.56 12.41
C LEU A 7 10.26 -2.86 10.93
N PRO A 8 9.26 -3.22 10.13
CA PRO A 8 9.47 -3.42 8.70
C PRO A 8 9.90 -2.11 8.06
N SER A 9 10.92 -2.21 7.20
CA SER A 9 11.34 -1.10 6.36
C SER A 9 10.29 -0.81 5.28
N GLU A 10 10.37 0.38 4.69
CA GLU A 10 9.59 0.74 3.49
C GLU A 10 9.70 -0.31 2.37
N PHE A 11 10.89 -0.90 2.16
CA PHE A 11 11.13 -1.94 1.16
C PHE A 11 10.42 -3.25 1.51
N THR A 12 10.39 -3.61 2.79
CA THR A 12 9.65 -4.79 3.27
C THR A 12 8.15 -4.62 3.01
N LEU A 13 7.62 -3.43 3.34
CA LEU A 13 6.23 -3.07 3.06
C LEU A 13 5.90 -3.12 1.58
N VAL A 14 6.74 -2.55 0.71
CA VAL A 14 6.57 -2.60 -0.74
C VAL A 14 6.54 -4.04 -1.26
N GLY A 15 7.44 -4.90 -0.76
CA GLY A 15 7.47 -6.31 -1.13
C GLY A 15 6.17 -7.04 -0.76
N GLU A 16 5.67 -6.84 0.45
CA GLU A 16 4.40 -7.44 0.88
C GLU A 16 3.19 -6.89 0.11
N ILE A 17 3.16 -5.58 -0.16
CA ILE A 17 2.09 -4.95 -0.95
C ILE A 17 2.09 -5.49 -2.39
N ASN A 18 3.27 -5.66 -3.01
CA ASN A 18 3.38 -6.25 -4.34
C ASN A 18 2.90 -7.71 -4.36
N ALA A 19 3.24 -8.50 -3.35
CA ALA A 19 2.69 -9.86 -3.23
C ALA A 19 1.15 -9.83 -3.12
N CYS A 20 0.58 -8.91 -2.33
CA CYS A 20 -0.87 -8.73 -2.24
C CYS A 20 -1.50 -8.31 -3.58
N SER A 21 -0.77 -7.54 -4.39
CA SER A 21 -1.14 -7.12 -5.76
C SER A 21 -1.27 -8.31 -6.69
N ASP A 22 -0.32 -9.26 -6.65
CA ASP A 22 -0.29 -10.42 -7.53
C ASP A 22 -1.41 -11.44 -7.25
N PHE A 23 -1.78 -11.62 -5.98
CA PHE A 23 -2.87 -12.51 -5.56
C PHE A 23 -4.23 -11.81 -5.46
N CYS A 24 -4.24 -10.51 -5.72
CA CYS A 24 -5.35 -9.62 -5.55
C CYS A 24 -6.12 -9.76 -4.21
N VAL A 25 -5.38 -9.69 -3.10
CA VAL A 25 -5.97 -9.83 -1.76
C VAL A 25 -6.18 -8.46 -1.13
N VAL A 26 -7.33 -7.85 -1.45
CA VAL A 26 -7.65 -6.45 -1.08
C VAL A 26 -7.72 -6.24 0.44
N ALA A 27 -8.14 -7.26 1.20
CA ALA A 27 -8.29 -7.14 2.66
C ALA A 27 -6.92 -6.96 3.34
N GLU A 28 -5.92 -7.71 2.91
CA GLU A 28 -4.53 -7.67 3.33
C GLU A 28 -3.89 -6.38 2.85
N GLY A 29 -4.16 -5.96 1.62
CA GLY A 29 -3.77 -4.65 1.09
C GLY A 29 -4.26 -3.48 1.95
N LYS A 30 -5.52 -3.52 2.41
CA LYS A 30 -6.08 -2.52 3.35
C LYS A 30 -5.39 -2.56 4.72
N GLN A 31 -5.05 -3.75 5.22
CA GLN A 31 -4.28 -3.89 6.46
C GLN A 31 -2.87 -3.28 6.31
N MET A 32 -2.20 -3.54 5.18
CA MET A 32 -0.89 -2.97 4.87
C MET A 32 -0.93 -1.45 4.73
N HIS A 33 -1.97 -0.89 4.10
CA HIS A 33 -2.18 0.56 4.05
C HIS A 33 -2.28 1.14 5.47
N GLY A 34 -3.16 0.60 6.32
CA GLY A 34 -3.29 1.06 7.72
C GLY A 34 -2.01 0.89 8.53
N PHE A 35 -1.24 -0.16 8.25
CA PHE A 35 0.04 -0.42 8.90
C PHE A 35 1.12 0.57 8.44
N ALA A 36 1.25 0.84 7.15
CA ALA A 36 2.13 1.88 6.59
C ALA A 36 1.83 3.27 7.18
N PHE A 37 0.54 3.59 7.39
CA PHE A 37 0.13 4.83 8.04
C PHE A 37 0.63 4.91 9.49
N LYS A 38 0.46 3.84 10.28
CA LYS A 38 0.93 3.77 11.68
C LYS A 38 2.46 3.87 11.80
N LEU A 39 3.19 3.37 10.80
CA LEU A 39 4.64 3.44 10.76
C LEU A 39 5.20 4.76 10.22
N GLY A 40 4.33 5.67 9.75
CA GLY A 40 4.74 6.97 9.23
C GLY A 40 5.14 6.97 7.74
N PHE A 41 4.97 5.87 7.03
CA PHE A 41 5.31 5.74 5.60
C PHE A 41 4.25 6.32 4.65
N ARG A 42 3.27 7.07 5.17
CA ARG A 42 2.15 7.63 4.39
C ARG A 42 2.55 8.59 3.26
N LEU A 43 3.77 9.12 3.29
CA LEU A 43 4.33 10.02 2.27
C LEU A 43 5.45 9.35 1.46
N GLN A 44 5.73 8.08 1.73
CA GLN A 44 6.84 7.39 1.07
C GLN A 44 6.40 6.94 -0.31
N LEU A 45 7.00 7.57 -1.34
CA LEU A 45 6.57 7.40 -2.73
C LEU A 45 6.52 5.93 -3.16
N TYR A 46 7.50 5.13 -2.75
CA TYR A 46 7.55 3.70 -3.08
C TYR A 46 6.37 2.92 -2.49
N VAL A 47 6.02 3.19 -1.23
CA VAL A 47 4.90 2.53 -0.54
C VAL A 47 3.57 2.97 -1.16
N ILE A 48 3.44 4.26 -1.48
CA ILE A 48 2.27 4.81 -2.16
C ILE A 48 2.09 4.17 -3.52
N SER A 49 3.12 4.15 -4.36
CA SER A 49 3.06 3.57 -5.72
C SER A 49 2.69 2.08 -5.68
N ALA A 50 3.22 1.33 -4.72
CA ALA A 50 2.86 -0.08 -4.53
C ALA A 50 1.38 -0.24 -4.13
N LEU A 51 0.87 0.61 -3.24
CA LEU A 51 -0.55 0.60 -2.84
C LEU A 51 -1.46 0.95 -4.03
N VAL A 52 -1.11 1.97 -4.83
CA VAL A 52 -1.85 2.34 -6.05
C VAL A 52 -1.93 1.14 -7.00
N ASP A 53 -0.78 0.53 -7.30
CA ASP A 53 -0.72 -0.62 -8.20
C ASP A 53 -1.58 -1.78 -7.70
N MET A 54 -1.52 -2.07 -6.39
CA MET A 54 -2.35 -3.11 -5.77
C MET A 54 -3.86 -2.81 -5.89
N TYR A 55 -4.31 -1.60 -5.56
CA TYR A 55 -5.72 -1.25 -5.68
C TYR A 55 -6.19 -1.22 -7.15
N ALA A 56 -5.33 -0.80 -8.07
CA ALA A 56 -5.60 -0.77 -9.51
C ALA A 56 -5.73 -2.18 -10.09
N LYS A 57 -4.78 -3.08 -9.82
CA LYS A 57 -4.84 -4.49 -10.27
C LYS A 57 -6.04 -5.22 -9.68
N CYS A 58 -6.46 -4.84 -8.47
CA CYS A 58 -7.60 -5.45 -7.82
C CYS A 58 -8.98 -4.91 -8.15
N GLY A 59 -9.09 -3.86 -8.97
CA GLY A 59 -10.37 -3.27 -9.32
C GLY A 59 -11.11 -2.62 -8.13
N SER A 60 -10.46 -2.40 -6.99
CA SER A 60 -11.04 -1.75 -5.81
C SER A 60 -10.88 -0.23 -5.84
N LEU A 61 -10.90 0.37 -7.04
CA LEU A 61 -10.73 1.81 -7.27
C LEU A 61 -11.84 2.69 -6.66
N ALA A 62 -12.99 2.10 -6.31
CA ALA A 62 -14.13 2.83 -5.74
C ALA A 62 -13.90 3.32 -4.30
N ASP A 63 -13.22 2.52 -3.47
CA ASP A 63 -12.78 2.95 -2.12
C ASP A 63 -11.55 3.87 -2.19
N ASP A 64 -10.75 3.70 -3.23
CA ASP A 64 -9.49 4.39 -3.47
C ASP A 64 -9.65 5.90 -3.68
N ARG A 65 -10.72 6.33 -4.37
CA ARG A 65 -10.97 7.76 -4.62
C ARG A 65 -11.04 8.64 -3.36
N LYS A 66 -11.40 8.08 -2.20
CA LYS A 66 -11.46 8.83 -0.94
C LYS A 66 -10.11 8.93 -0.23
N GLY A 67 -9.23 7.93 -0.39
CA GLY A 67 -7.87 7.94 0.17
C GLY A 67 -6.82 8.60 -0.75
N PHE A 68 -7.01 8.48 -2.07
CA PHE A 68 -6.10 8.95 -3.11
C PHE A 68 -6.43 10.33 -3.67
N ALA A 69 -7.47 11.00 -3.16
CA ALA A 69 -7.74 12.40 -3.49
C ALA A 69 -6.57 13.34 -3.10
N CYS A 70 -5.68 12.91 -2.19
CA CYS A 70 -4.46 13.64 -1.84
C CYS A 70 -3.24 13.26 -2.71
N ILE A 71 -3.33 12.20 -3.52
CA ILE A 71 -2.23 11.67 -4.37
C ILE A 71 -2.59 11.89 -5.85
N GLN A 72 -3.16 13.06 -6.19
CA GLN A 72 -3.18 13.50 -7.59
C GLN A 72 -1.75 13.97 -7.95
N VAL A 73 -0.86 13.01 -8.18
CA VAL A 73 0.39 13.27 -8.89
C VAL A 73 0.04 13.26 -10.37
N THR A 74 0.17 14.44 -10.96
CA THR A 74 0.11 14.76 -12.38
C THR A 74 0.91 13.76 -13.21
N THR A 75 0.25 12.79 -13.86
CA THR A 75 0.79 12.11 -15.04
C THR A 75 0.05 12.66 -16.26
N THR A 76 0.52 13.83 -16.73
CA THR A 76 0.46 14.22 -18.13
C THR A 76 1.36 13.34 -18.97
#